data_AF-A0A2U8DVC3-F1
#
_entry.id   AF-A0A2U8DVC3-F1
#
_cell.length_a   1.000
_cell.length_b   1.000
_cell.length_c   1.000
_cell.angle_alpha   90.00
_cell.angle_beta   90.00
_cell.angle_gamma   90.00
#
_symmetry.space_group_name_H-M   'P 1'
#
loop_
_entity.id
_entity.type
_entity.pdbx_description
1 polymer ?
#
loop_
_entity_poly.entity_id
_entity_poly.type
_entity_poly.pdbx_seq_one_letter_code
_entity_poly.pdbx_strand_id
1 'polypeptide(L)'
;MVTKTINQLHFEDLDPIRFEELILSIVYRMRRWLKLDHLGKKGSDDGIDIRAVEELENGKNKTYYFQCKRYSKITKAQLHKIIDDFLDKNTEIPDLYTLVISCPLSKKQIDDFEEYAKNNGFMTVSIWTNSIIECKLYAEYQDLLFAYFGINLTEKRNKKVNSIRRNITLKKRMHNDFLKAYGCKDRDELNERLHSPMRKFNESEVLIRSIDDTDYPENALLEKDFMGYFKAEVYNFYHNGLQVIIGVKDIRVKQYEGLDGDKFTIETIRVAEIGYLPFDNIIDYDYNGDEYYMYPHLYCDFVNRNDPFEKIGYACEQSYGWTIIDDDLVIRE
;
A
#
# COMPACT_ATOMS: atom_id res chain seq x y z
N MET A 1 28.28 -1.35 -9.69
CA MET A 1 27.10 -1.06 -8.84
C MET A 1 26.38 0.13 -9.45
N VAL A 2 25.22 -0.11 -10.07
CA VAL A 2 24.39 1.00 -10.58
C VAL A 2 23.47 1.39 -9.43
N THR A 3 23.84 2.44 -8.69
CA THR A 3 22.99 3.03 -7.66
C THR A 3 21.82 3.70 -8.38
N LYS A 4 20.71 2.98 -8.52
CA LYS A 4 19.45 3.55 -9.01
C LYS A 4 18.85 4.32 -7.84
N THR A 5 19.19 5.60 -7.72
CA THR A 5 18.56 6.51 -6.76
C THR A 5 17.27 7.01 -7.40
N ILE A 6 16.15 6.31 -7.15
CA ILE A 6 14.87 6.49 -7.89
C ILE A 6 13.88 7.42 -7.17
N ASN A 7 14.35 8.40 -6.38
CA ASN A 7 13.45 9.25 -5.59
C ASN A 7 13.58 10.76 -5.89
N GLN A 8 14.34 11.14 -6.93
CA GLN A 8 14.39 12.54 -7.34
C GLN A 8 13.20 12.86 -8.26
N LEU A 9 12.56 14.00 -8.06
CA LEU A 9 11.49 14.47 -8.92
C LEU A 9 12.05 15.01 -10.23
N HIS A 10 11.56 14.46 -11.33
CA HIS A 10 11.87 14.88 -12.69
C HIS A 10 10.94 16.02 -13.12
N PHE A 11 11.24 17.24 -12.66
CA PHE A 11 10.47 18.44 -13.02
C PHE A 11 10.47 18.73 -14.53
N GLU A 12 11.45 18.20 -15.26
CA GLU A 12 11.52 18.24 -16.73
C GLU A 12 10.40 17.45 -17.44
N ASP A 13 9.71 16.55 -16.73
CA ASP A 13 8.57 15.82 -17.27
C ASP A 13 7.28 16.65 -17.22
N LEU A 14 7.24 17.70 -16.40
CA LEU A 14 6.13 18.65 -16.37
C LEU A 14 6.26 19.66 -17.52
N ASP A 15 5.18 19.89 -18.25
CA ASP A 15 5.07 21.04 -19.16
C ASP A 15 5.39 22.36 -18.42
N PRO A 16 6.02 23.37 -19.05
CA PRO A 16 6.35 24.64 -18.38
C PRO A 16 5.18 25.27 -17.61
N ILE A 17 3.98 25.28 -18.19
CA ILE A 17 2.79 25.84 -17.54
C ILE A 17 2.38 24.99 -16.34
N ARG A 18 2.53 23.66 -16.42
CA ARG A 18 2.25 22.76 -15.29
C ARG A 18 3.24 22.96 -14.15
N PHE A 19 4.50 23.24 -14.45
CA PHE A 19 5.48 23.60 -13.42
C PHE A 19 5.07 24.90 -12.71
N GLU A 20 4.64 25.92 -13.46
CA GLU A 20 4.11 27.17 -12.86
C GLU A 20 2.85 26.93 -12.02
N GLU A 21 1.90 26.13 -12.50
CA GLU A 21 0.69 25.76 -11.75
C GLU A 21 1.02 25.00 -10.44
N LEU A 22 2.03 24.15 -10.45
CA LEU A 22 2.54 23.47 -9.27
C LEU A 22 3.05 24.49 -8.24
N ILE A 23 3.89 25.43 -8.67
CA ILE A 23 4.42 26.48 -7.78
C ILE A 23 3.31 27.38 -7.27
N LEU A 24 2.36 27.77 -8.12
CA LEU A 24 1.17 28.53 -7.71
C LEU A 24 0.38 27.79 -6.65
N SER A 25 0.21 26.47 -6.79
CA SER A 25 -0.50 25.62 -5.83
C SER A 25 0.20 25.59 -4.47
N ILE A 26 1.54 25.58 -4.45
CA ILE A 26 2.34 25.72 -3.22
C ILE A 26 2.14 27.12 -2.63
N VAL A 27 2.36 28.17 -3.44
CA VAL A 27 2.28 29.58 -3.00
C VAL A 27 0.90 29.89 -2.42
N TYR A 28 -0.18 29.44 -3.05
CA TYR A 28 -1.55 29.61 -2.59
C TYR A 28 -1.76 29.16 -1.15
N ARG A 29 -1.04 28.11 -0.71
CA ARG A 29 -1.18 27.50 0.62
C ARG A 29 -0.23 28.08 1.66
N MET A 30 0.79 28.84 1.24
CA MET A 30 1.80 29.35 2.17
C MET A 30 1.24 30.34 3.18
N ARG A 31 0.30 31.18 2.74
CA ARG A 31 -0.22 32.33 3.49
C ARG A 31 -1.65 32.63 3.08
N ARG A 32 -2.35 33.41 3.90
CA ARG A 32 -3.64 34.01 3.52
C ARG A 32 -3.39 35.30 2.76
N TRP A 33 -3.35 35.20 1.44
CA TRP A 33 -3.09 36.35 0.56
C TRP A 33 -4.29 37.32 0.49
N LEU A 34 -4.01 38.62 0.49
CA LEU A 34 -4.97 39.66 0.11
C LEU A 34 -5.25 39.57 -1.39
N LYS A 35 -4.20 39.31 -2.19
CA LYS A 35 -4.29 39.15 -3.65
C LYS A 35 -3.29 38.11 -4.13
N LEU A 36 -3.68 37.28 -5.09
CA LEU A 36 -2.81 36.32 -5.76
C LEU A 36 -3.15 36.27 -7.25
N ASP A 37 -2.19 36.63 -8.09
CA ASP A 37 -2.31 36.67 -9.55
C ASP A 37 -1.36 35.64 -10.17
N HIS A 38 -1.88 34.82 -11.10
CA HIS A 38 -1.08 33.95 -11.96
C HIS A 38 -0.96 34.61 -13.33
N LEU A 39 0.20 35.20 -13.58
CA LEU A 39 0.47 36.00 -14.77
C LEU A 39 0.96 35.10 -15.92
N GLY A 40 1.81 34.10 -15.61
CA GLY A 40 2.51 33.16 -16.52
C GLY A 40 1.74 32.52 -17.69
N LYS A 41 0.40 32.52 -17.66
CA LYS A 41 -0.45 31.77 -18.60
C LYS A 41 -0.65 32.44 -19.97
N LYS A 42 -0.30 33.72 -20.14
CA LYS A 42 -0.58 34.47 -21.38
C LYS A 42 0.66 34.90 -22.18
N GLY A 43 1.87 34.58 -21.72
CA GLY A 43 3.08 34.69 -22.54
C GLY A 43 3.57 36.11 -22.80
N SER A 44 3.05 37.11 -22.09
CA SER A 44 3.61 38.48 -22.03
C SER A 44 4.13 38.78 -20.62
N ASP A 45 4.61 37.75 -19.93
CA ASP A 45 4.88 37.87 -18.51
C ASP A 45 6.17 38.64 -18.34
N ASP A 46 6.02 39.80 -17.73
CA ASP A 46 7.02 40.83 -17.58
C ASP A 46 8.14 40.40 -16.62
N GLY A 47 8.59 39.15 -16.67
CA GLY A 47 9.53 38.61 -15.69
C GLY A 47 8.86 38.20 -14.36
N ILE A 48 7.55 37.99 -14.34
CA ILE A 48 6.78 37.61 -13.14
C ILE A 48 5.75 36.57 -13.53
N ASP A 49 5.84 35.36 -12.95
CA ASP A 49 4.83 34.33 -13.23
C ASP A 49 3.72 34.36 -12.18
N ILE A 50 4.06 34.64 -10.92
CA ILE A 50 3.10 34.73 -9.81
C ILE A 50 3.36 35.99 -8.99
N ARG A 51 2.32 36.77 -8.75
CA ARG A 51 2.33 37.93 -7.85
C ARG A 51 1.39 37.69 -6.68
N ALA A 52 1.87 37.90 -5.46
CA ALA A 52 1.05 37.84 -4.26
C ALA A 52 1.20 39.09 -3.39
N VAL A 53 0.14 39.44 -2.68
CA VAL A 53 0.10 40.54 -1.71
C VAL A 53 -0.43 40.01 -0.39
N GLU A 54 0.31 40.26 0.69
CA GLU A 54 -0.07 39.94 2.06
C GLU A 54 -0.40 41.25 2.78
N GLU A 55 -1.56 41.30 3.43
CA GLU A 55 -1.90 42.40 4.35
C GLU A 55 -1.33 42.07 5.74
N LEU A 56 -0.48 42.96 6.26
CA LEU A 56 0.13 42.82 7.58
C LEU A 56 -0.80 43.36 8.67
N GLU A 57 -0.58 42.93 9.91
CA GLU A 57 -1.39 43.36 11.08
C GLU A 57 -1.40 44.89 11.28
N ASN A 58 -0.37 45.59 10.82
CA ASN A 58 -0.26 47.04 10.88
C ASN A 58 -0.95 47.78 9.71
N GLY A 59 -1.71 47.07 8.89
CA GLY A 59 -2.42 47.60 7.71
C GLY A 59 -1.53 47.93 6.52
N LYS A 60 -0.23 47.59 6.58
CA LYS A 60 0.67 47.70 5.42
C LYS A 60 0.59 46.46 4.55
N ASN A 61 0.79 46.65 3.26
CA ASN A 61 0.86 45.54 2.31
C ASN A 61 2.31 45.14 2.07
N LYS A 62 2.55 43.83 1.99
CA LYS A 62 3.82 43.25 1.59
C LYS A 62 3.64 42.49 0.27
N THR A 63 4.53 42.75 -0.67
CA THR A 63 4.50 42.24 -2.03
C THR A 63 5.49 41.10 -2.24
N TYR A 64 5.04 40.05 -2.92
CA TYR A 64 5.78 38.81 -3.14
C TYR A 64 5.72 38.43 -4.61
N TYR A 65 6.86 38.39 -5.29
CA TYR A 65 6.92 37.96 -6.69
C TYR A 65 7.65 36.62 -6.79
N PHE A 66 7.13 35.73 -7.63
CA PHE A 66 7.76 34.46 -7.94
C PHE A 66 7.96 34.38 -9.45
N GLN A 67 9.23 34.19 -9.84
CA GLN A 67 9.60 33.88 -11.21
C GLN A 67 10.02 32.40 -11.25
N CYS A 68 9.23 31.60 -11.94
CA CYS A 68 9.46 30.21 -12.21
C CYS A 68 10.29 30.05 -13.49
N LYS A 69 11.31 29.20 -13.45
CA LYS A 69 12.14 28.86 -14.58
C LYS A 69 12.40 27.37 -14.61
N ARG A 70 11.77 26.69 -15.58
CA ARG A 70 11.93 25.25 -15.78
C ARG A 70 13.17 24.94 -16.64
N TYR A 71 14.35 25.01 -16.05
CA TYR A 71 15.62 24.65 -16.69
C TYR A 71 16.14 23.29 -16.22
N SER A 72 16.82 22.57 -17.11
CA SER A 72 17.61 21.39 -16.74
C SER A 72 19.00 21.78 -16.20
N LYS A 73 19.57 22.87 -16.73
CA LYS A 73 20.80 23.54 -16.28
C LYS A 73 20.71 25.03 -16.57
N ILE A 74 21.37 25.84 -15.74
CA ILE A 74 21.45 27.29 -15.94
C ILE A 74 22.89 27.79 -15.71
N THR A 75 23.28 28.78 -16.51
CA THR A 75 24.57 29.47 -16.38
C THR A 75 24.44 30.74 -15.55
N LYS A 76 25.57 31.27 -15.07
CA LYS A 76 25.63 32.57 -14.38
C LYS A 76 25.03 33.72 -15.20
N ALA A 77 25.38 33.80 -16.49
CA ALA A 77 24.86 34.85 -17.37
C ALA A 77 23.33 34.79 -17.51
N GLN A 78 22.76 33.58 -17.57
CA GLN A 78 21.31 33.40 -17.61
C GLN A 78 20.64 33.78 -16.28
N LEU A 79 21.29 33.55 -15.15
CA LEU A 79 20.79 33.98 -13.84
C LEU A 79 20.70 35.50 -13.74
N HIS A 80 21.75 36.22 -14.17
CA HIS A 80 21.74 37.69 -14.18
C HIS A 80 20.66 38.22 -15.13
N LYS A 81 20.55 37.62 -16.32
CA LYS A 81 19.54 37.99 -17.30
C LYS A 81 18.12 37.92 -16.75
N ILE A 82 17.82 37.02 -15.81
CA ILE A 82 16.49 36.97 -15.18
C ILE A 82 16.18 38.27 -14.41
N ILE A 83 17.17 38.84 -13.73
CA ILE A 83 17.02 40.12 -13.01
C ILE A 83 16.95 41.26 -14.02
N ASP A 84 17.80 41.26 -15.04
CA ASP A 84 17.79 42.29 -16.09
C ASP A 84 16.44 42.34 -16.82
N ASP A 85 15.95 41.18 -17.28
CA ASP A 85 14.67 41.06 -17.97
C ASP A 85 13.50 41.50 -17.06
N PHE A 86 13.61 41.33 -15.74
CA PHE A 86 12.62 41.83 -14.79
C PHE A 86 12.66 43.36 -14.68
N LEU A 87 13.85 43.94 -14.54
CA LEU A 87 14.03 45.40 -14.38
C LEU A 87 13.66 46.16 -15.65
N ASP A 88 13.88 45.58 -16.81
CA ASP A 88 13.50 46.17 -18.10
C ASP A 88 11.98 46.31 -18.26
N LYS A 89 11.22 45.45 -17.59
CA LYS A 89 9.76 45.37 -17.75
C LYS A 89 8.96 45.85 -16.55
N ASN A 90 9.59 46.00 -15.39
CA ASN A 90 8.93 46.44 -14.15
C ASN A 90 9.63 47.65 -13.54
N THR A 91 8.83 48.61 -13.11
CA THR A 91 9.31 49.79 -12.38
C THR A 91 9.34 49.60 -10.87
N GLU A 92 8.60 48.62 -10.34
CA GLU A 92 8.46 48.37 -8.90
C GLU A 92 9.19 47.10 -8.47
N ILE A 93 10.02 47.22 -7.43
CA ILE A 93 10.74 46.11 -6.82
C ILE A 93 9.88 45.56 -5.67
N PRO A 94 9.61 44.24 -5.61
CA PRO A 94 8.79 43.65 -4.56
C PRO A 94 9.55 43.58 -3.23
N ASP A 95 8.81 43.46 -2.13
CA ASP A 95 9.39 43.24 -0.80
C ASP A 95 10.10 41.88 -0.68
N LEU A 96 9.60 40.86 -1.39
CA LEU A 96 10.27 39.57 -1.55
C LEU A 96 10.23 39.11 -3.01
N TYR A 97 11.41 38.92 -3.60
CA TYR A 97 11.55 38.28 -4.90
C TYR A 97 12.00 36.83 -4.73
N THR A 98 11.28 35.89 -5.32
CA THR A 98 11.62 34.45 -5.26
C THR A 98 11.90 33.91 -6.65
N LEU A 99 13.14 33.48 -6.89
CA LEU A 99 13.49 32.69 -8.06
C LEU A 99 13.17 31.21 -7.78
N VAL A 100 12.26 30.64 -8.56
CA VAL A 100 11.92 29.22 -8.49
C VAL A 100 12.50 28.51 -9.71
N ILE A 101 13.39 27.54 -9.50
CA ILE A 101 14.14 26.89 -10.58
C ILE A 101 14.17 25.37 -10.43
N SER A 102 13.90 24.67 -11.54
CA SER A 102 13.82 23.20 -11.56
C SER A 102 15.16 22.47 -11.65
N CYS A 103 16.29 23.16 -11.61
CA CYS A 103 17.63 22.55 -11.60
C CYS A 103 18.40 22.90 -10.32
N PRO A 104 19.40 22.09 -9.95
CA PRO A 104 20.28 22.44 -8.84
C PRO A 104 21.17 23.64 -9.19
N LEU A 105 21.50 24.43 -8.18
CA LEU A 105 22.48 25.52 -8.25
C LEU A 105 23.67 25.22 -7.34
N SER A 106 24.87 25.58 -7.78
CA SER A 106 26.04 25.57 -6.90
C SER A 106 25.97 26.72 -5.89
N LYS A 107 26.64 26.58 -4.75
CA LYS A 107 26.77 27.65 -3.75
C LYS A 107 27.24 28.96 -4.40
N LYS A 108 28.26 28.89 -5.26
CA LYS A 108 28.80 30.06 -5.96
C LYS A 108 27.74 30.77 -6.83
N GLN A 109 26.83 30.03 -7.46
CA GLN A 109 25.75 30.62 -8.25
C GLN A 109 24.68 31.27 -7.38
N ILE A 110 24.39 30.68 -6.22
CA ILE A 110 23.44 31.23 -5.24
C ILE A 110 23.98 32.56 -4.70
N ASP A 111 25.20 32.54 -4.14
CA ASP A 111 25.84 33.72 -3.55
C ASP A 111 25.93 34.86 -4.56
N ASP A 112 26.32 34.55 -5.80
CA ASP A 112 26.46 35.51 -6.90
C ASP A 112 25.12 36.09 -7.37
N PHE A 113 24.06 35.28 -7.46
CA PHE A 113 22.73 35.76 -7.82
C PHE A 113 22.15 36.68 -6.74
N GLU A 114 22.30 36.33 -5.47
CA GLU A 114 21.84 37.16 -4.35
C GLU A 114 22.58 38.50 -4.29
N GLU A 115 23.91 38.49 -4.48
CA GLU A 115 24.71 39.71 -4.56
C GLU A 115 24.31 40.58 -5.75
N TYR A 116 24.12 39.97 -6.92
CA TYR A 116 23.71 40.68 -8.14
C TYR A 116 22.33 41.33 -7.97
N ALA A 117 21.34 40.60 -7.46
CA ALA A 117 20.01 41.13 -7.23
C ALA A 117 20.04 42.27 -6.18
N LYS A 118 20.81 42.11 -5.09
CA LYS A 118 20.96 43.16 -4.08
C LYS A 118 21.58 44.44 -4.64
N ASN A 119 22.60 44.32 -5.47
CA ASN A 119 23.25 45.47 -6.12
C ASN A 119 22.29 46.22 -7.08
N ASN A 120 21.25 45.53 -7.58
CA ASN A 120 20.20 46.11 -8.40
C ASN A 120 18.94 46.53 -7.60
N GLY A 121 19.02 46.62 -6.28
CA GLY A 121 17.98 47.21 -5.43
C GLY A 121 16.99 46.23 -4.81
N PHE A 122 17.13 44.92 -5.03
CA PHE A 122 16.29 43.93 -4.37
C PHE A 122 16.66 43.79 -2.89
N MET A 123 15.72 44.10 -2.00
CA MET A 123 15.95 44.08 -0.56
C MET A 123 15.94 42.67 0.03
N THR A 124 15.08 41.79 -0.48
CA THR A 124 15.01 40.39 -0.03
C THR A 124 14.79 39.47 -1.22
N VAL A 125 15.68 38.48 -1.35
CA VAL A 125 15.66 37.49 -2.42
C VAL A 125 15.62 36.10 -1.80
N SER A 126 14.84 35.20 -2.40
CA SER A 126 14.79 33.78 -2.05
C SER A 126 14.99 32.94 -3.31
N ILE A 127 15.64 31.78 -3.17
CA ILE A 127 15.84 30.85 -4.28
C ILE A 127 15.29 29.48 -3.89
N TRP A 128 14.39 28.96 -4.72
CA TRP A 128 13.87 27.60 -4.60
C TRP A 128 14.45 26.76 -5.72
N THR A 129 15.48 25.97 -5.41
CA THR A 129 16.01 24.96 -6.32
C THR A 129 15.12 23.72 -6.34
N ASN A 130 15.36 22.83 -7.29
CA ASN A 130 14.69 21.53 -7.40
C ASN A 130 14.61 20.78 -6.06
N SER A 131 15.69 20.74 -5.29
CA SER A 131 15.75 20.09 -3.97
C SER A 131 14.84 20.74 -2.94
N ILE A 132 14.70 22.07 -2.94
CA ILE A 132 13.79 22.78 -2.02
C ILE A 132 12.34 22.50 -2.39
N ILE A 133 12.02 22.52 -3.69
CA ILE A 133 10.67 22.22 -4.19
C ILE A 133 10.32 20.76 -3.86
N GLU A 134 11.25 19.84 -4.08
CA GLU A 134 11.10 18.42 -3.73
C GLU A 134 10.86 18.22 -2.24
N CYS A 135 11.69 18.82 -1.37
CA CYS A 135 11.51 18.75 0.08
C CYS A 135 10.13 19.26 0.50
N LYS A 136 9.66 20.38 -0.07
CA LYS A 136 8.31 20.90 0.17
C LYS A 136 7.24 19.87 -0.21
N LEU A 137 7.34 19.27 -1.40
CA LEU A 137 6.36 18.30 -1.90
C LEU A 137 6.26 17.04 -1.03
N TYR A 138 7.40 16.48 -0.62
CA TYR A 138 7.41 15.30 0.25
C TYR A 138 6.96 15.60 1.68
N ALA A 139 7.31 16.77 2.23
CA ALA A 139 7.03 17.11 3.63
C ALA A 139 5.62 17.67 3.86
N GLU A 140 5.15 18.56 2.98
CA GLU A 140 3.97 19.40 3.24
C GLU A 140 2.88 19.26 2.16
N TYR A 141 3.23 18.89 0.93
CA TYR A 141 2.29 18.92 -0.21
C TYR A 141 2.17 17.56 -0.92
N GLN A 142 1.89 16.50 -0.15
CA GLN A 142 1.81 15.12 -0.65
C GLN A 142 0.69 14.90 -1.68
N ASP A 143 -0.38 15.69 -1.61
CA ASP A 143 -1.46 15.68 -2.59
C ASP A 143 -1.01 16.29 -3.93
N LEU A 144 -0.18 17.34 -3.90
CA LEU A 144 0.43 17.89 -5.12
C LEU A 144 1.48 16.93 -5.68
N LEU A 145 2.25 16.26 -4.82
CA LEU A 145 3.17 15.20 -5.21
C LEU A 145 2.43 14.09 -6.00
N PHE A 146 1.24 13.69 -5.54
CA PHE A 146 0.39 12.75 -6.28
C PHE A 146 -0.19 13.36 -7.56
N ALA A 147 -0.75 14.57 -7.51
CA ALA A 147 -1.43 15.18 -8.65
C ALA A 147 -0.50 15.48 -9.84
N TYR A 148 0.76 15.87 -9.56
CA TYR A 148 1.72 16.27 -10.59
C TYR A 148 2.71 15.14 -10.95
N PHE A 149 3.02 14.22 -10.03
CA PHE A 149 4.01 13.16 -10.28
C PHE A 149 3.47 11.74 -10.12
N GLY A 150 2.21 11.56 -9.74
CA GLY A 150 1.60 10.24 -9.53
C GLY A 150 2.12 9.49 -8.29
N ILE A 151 2.93 10.14 -7.45
CA ILE A 151 3.58 9.49 -6.30
C ILE A 151 2.64 9.55 -5.10
N ASN A 152 2.09 8.38 -4.71
CA ASN A 152 1.25 8.26 -3.54
C ASN A 152 2.00 7.60 -2.36
N LEU A 153 2.49 8.42 -1.43
CA LEU A 153 3.20 7.95 -0.24
C LEU A 153 2.32 7.13 0.72
N THR A 154 1.00 7.27 0.61
CA THR A 154 0.04 6.61 1.50
C THR A 154 -0.54 5.33 0.90
N GLU A 155 -0.28 5.01 -0.37
CA GLU A 155 -0.94 3.90 -1.08
C GLU A 155 -0.72 2.56 -0.39
N LYS A 156 0.53 2.21 -0.06
CA LYS A 156 0.85 0.96 0.64
C LYS A 156 0.16 0.87 2.00
N ARG A 157 0.14 1.98 2.75
CA ARG A 157 -0.54 2.05 4.05
C ARG A 157 -2.06 1.88 3.89
N ASN A 158 -2.67 2.58 2.93
CA ASN A 158 -4.11 2.52 2.67
C ASN A 158 -4.54 1.13 2.19
N LYS A 159 -3.77 0.49 1.30
CA LYS A 159 -3.99 -0.91 0.91
C LYS A 159 -3.97 -1.84 2.12
N LYS A 160 -2.98 -1.70 3.01
CA LYS A 160 -2.89 -2.50 4.25
C LYS A 160 -4.08 -2.27 5.18
N VAL A 161 -4.48 -1.00 5.40
CA VAL A 161 -5.65 -0.65 6.23
C VAL A 161 -6.93 -1.26 5.65
N ASN A 162 -7.11 -1.19 4.33
CA ASN A 162 -8.27 -1.75 3.66
C ASN A 162 -8.30 -3.27 3.72
N SER A 163 -7.16 -3.96 3.55
CA SER A 163 -7.08 -5.42 3.71
C SER A 163 -7.49 -5.85 5.11
N ILE A 164 -6.96 -5.18 6.15
CA ILE A 164 -7.31 -5.49 7.55
C ILE A 164 -8.82 -5.33 7.80
N ARG A 165 -9.41 -4.22 7.33
CA ARG A 165 -10.86 -3.98 7.48
C ARG A 165 -11.70 -5.04 6.76
N ARG A 166 -11.29 -5.40 5.54
CA ARG A 166 -11.92 -6.45 4.73
C ARG A 166 -11.88 -7.79 5.47
N ASN A 167 -10.72 -8.21 5.96
CA ASN A 167 -10.56 -9.48 6.66
C ASN A 167 -11.36 -9.56 7.95
N ILE A 168 -11.41 -8.48 8.74
CA ILE A 168 -12.24 -8.44 9.96
C ILE A 168 -13.71 -8.61 9.61
N THR A 169 -14.17 -7.96 8.54
CA THR A 169 -15.55 -8.05 8.07
C THR A 169 -15.85 -9.46 7.57
N LEU A 170 -14.98 -10.02 6.72
CA LEU A 170 -15.08 -11.38 6.21
C LEU A 170 -15.12 -12.42 7.34
N LYS A 171 -14.18 -12.33 8.29
CA LYS A 171 -14.14 -13.17 9.48
C LYS A 171 -15.48 -13.18 10.22
N LYS A 172 -16.05 -12.00 10.49
CA LYS A 172 -17.34 -11.88 11.19
C LYS A 172 -18.48 -12.55 10.41
N ARG A 173 -18.58 -12.30 9.09
CA ARG A 173 -19.62 -12.91 8.25
C ARG A 173 -19.47 -14.43 8.23
N MET A 174 -18.26 -14.94 7.96
CA MET A 174 -17.99 -16.38 7.95
C MET A 174 -18.28 -17.03 9.30
N HIS A 175 -17.92 -16.41 10.43
CA HIS A 175 -18.25 -16.99 11.74
C HIS A 175 -19.76 -17.07 11.97
N ASN A 176 -20.53 -16.08 11.52
CA ASN A 176 -21.98 -16.09 11.67
C ASN A 176 -22.65 -17.16 10.79
N ASP A 177 -22.19 -17.32 9.55
CA ASP A 177 -22.82 -18.22 8.58
C ASP A 177 -22.37 -19.68 8.78
N PHE A 178 -21.06 -19.90 9.01
CA PHE A 178 -20.48 -21.24 9.03
C PHE A 178 -20.67 -21.96 10.36
N LEU A 179 -20.81 -21.24 11.48
CA LEU A 179 -20.93 -21.85 12.81
C LEU A 179 -22.39 -22.11 13.17
N LYS A 180 -22.62 -23.17 13.95
CA LYS A 180 -23.94 -23.45 14.53
C LYS A 180 -24.40 -22.28 15.40
N ALA A 181 -25.53 -21.68 15.04
CA ALA A 181 -26.11 -20.52 15.70
C ALA A 181 -26.54 -20.78 17.15
N TYR A 182 -26.90 -22.02 17.47
CA TYR A 182 -27.28 -22.42 18.83
C TYR A 182 -26.04 -22.87 19.61
N GLY A 183 -26.00 -22.46 20.89
CA GLY A 183 -25.05 -22.98 21.87
C GLY A 183 -25.20 -24.49 22.05
N CYS A 184 -24.33 -25.07 22.88
CA CYS A 184 -24.39 -26.50 23.20
C CYS A 184 -25.63 -26.77 24.07
N LYS A 185 -26.39 -27.82 23.74
CA LYS A 185 -27.58 -28.23 24.50
C LYS A 185 -27.23 -28.74 25.89
N ASP A 186 -26.10 -29.44 25.99
CA ASP A 186 -25.59 -30.06 27.21
C ASP A 186 -24.05 -30.04 27.27
N ARG A 187 -23.50 -30.62 28.34
CA ARG A 187 -22.04 -30.71 28.54
C ARG A 187 -21.37 -31.69 27.58
N ASP A 188 -22.09 -32.69 27.09
CA ASP A 188 -21.53 -33.72 26.21
C ASP A 188 -21.32 -33.14 24.80
N GLU A 189 -22.28 -32.38 24.28
CA GLU A 189 -22.13 -31.64 23.02
C GLU A 189 -21.03 -30.57 23.12
N LEU A 190 -20.87 -29.92 24.29
CA LEU A 190 -19.77 -29.00 24.52
C LEU A 190 -18.42 -29.71 24.44
N ASN A 191 -18.28 -30.84 25.12
CA ASN A 191 -17.06 -31.67 25.07
C ASN A 191 -16.79 -32.15 23.64
N GLU A 192 -17.81 -32.60 22.92
CA GLU A 192 -17.67 -33.04 21.52
C GLU A 192 -17.14 -31.90 20.64
N ARG A 193 -17.69 -30.67 20.75
CA ARG A 193 -17.22 -29.52 19.95
C ARG A 193 -15.82 -29.04 20.35
N LEU A 194 -15.40 -29.24 21.61
CA LEU A 194 -14.04 -28.92 22.06
C LEU A 194 -13.02 -29.93 21.52
N HIS A 195 -13.39 -31.21 21.49
CA HIS A 195 -12.51 -32.31 21.09
C HIS A 195 -12.60 -32.64 19.60
N SER A 196 -13.64 -32.19 18.90
CA SER A 196 -13.81 -32.31 17.45
C SER A 196 -14.15 -30.95 16.86
N PRO A 197 -13.13 -30.11 16.57
CA PRO A 197 -13.33 -28.72 16.17
C PRO A 197 -14.26 -28.53 14.96
N MET A 198 -14.30 -29.51 14.05
CA MET A 198 -15.18 -29.54 12.87
C MET A 198 -16.68 -29.65 13.22
N ARG A 199 -17.05 -30.20 14.38
CA ARG A 199 -18.45 -30.41 14.78
C ARG A 199 -19.22 -29.13 15.07
N LYS A 200 -18.54 -28.00 15.22
CA LYS A 200 -19.16 -26.69 15.46
C LYS A 200 -19.67 -25.99 14.19
N PHE A 201 -19.29 -26.49 13.01
CA PHE A 201 -19.73 -25.96 11.73
C PHE A 201 -21.11 -26.51 11.34
N ASN A 202 -21.89 -25.71 10.60
CA ASN A 202 -23.16 -26.13 10.01
C ASN A 202 -22.94 -27.10 8.85
N GLU A 203 -21.95 -26.80 8.01
CA GLU A 203 -21.55 -27.59 6.85
C GLU A 203 -20.15 -28.19 7.10
N SER A 204 -19.95 -29.45 6.75
CA SER A 204 -18.65 -30.12 6.87
C SER A 204 -17.75 -29.89 5.67
N GLU A 205 -18.29 -29.42 4.55
CA GLU A 205 -17.62 -29.38 3.25
C GLU A 205 -17.60 -27.96 2.70
N VAL A 206 -16.53 -27.64 1.97
CA VAL A 206 -16.39 -26.39 1.23
C VAL A 206 -15.77 -26.67 -0.14
N LEU A 207 -16.15 -25.89 -1.13
CA LEU A 207 -15.46 -25.83 -2.41
C LEU A 207 -14.48 -24.66 -2.38
N ILE A 208 -13.19 -24.92 -2.53
CA ILE A 208 -12.17 -23.87 -2.68
C ILE A 208 -11.98 -23.65 -4.17
N ARG A 209 -12.23 -22.42 -4.62
CA ARG A 209 -12.18 -22.01 -6.02
C ARG A 209 -11.19 -20.88 -6.22
N SER A 210 -10.33 -20.98 -7.22
CA SER A 210 -9.52 -19.87 -7.68
C SER A 210 -10.42 -18.82 -8.33
N ILE A 211 -10.11 -17.54 -8.13
CA ILE A 211 -10.76 -16.45 -8.88
C ILE A 211 -10.44 -16.48 -10.38
N ASP A 212 -9.38 -17.17 -10.77
CA ASP A 212 -8.98 -17.37 -12.16
C ASP A 212 -9.56 -18.67 -12.76
N ASP A 213 -10.36 -19.40 -12.00
CA ASP A 213 -11.04 -20.61 -12.46
C ASP A 213 -12.06 -20.30 -13.57
N THR A 214 -11.93 -21.02 -14.68
CA THR A 214 -12.84 -20.94 -15.83
C THR A 214 -13.37 -22.30 -16.26
N ASP A 215 -12.90 -23.39 -15.63
CA ASP A 215 -13.22 -24.77 -16.03
C ASP A 215 -14.42 -25.32 -15.25
N TYR A 216 -14.79 -24.75 -14.10
CA TYR A 216 -15.99 -25.13 -13.35
C TYR A 216 -17.28 -24.97 -14.17
N PRO A 217 -18.21 -25.95 -14.14
CA PRO A 217 -18.25 -27.15 -13.28
C PRO A 217 -17.72 -28.42 -13.96
N GLU A 218 -17.04 -28.29 -15.11
CA GLU A 218 -16.59 -29.44 -15.87
C GLU A 218 -15.47 -30.17 -15.11
N ASN A 219 -15.71 -31.44 -14.76
CA ASN A 219 -14.76 -32.29 -14.05
C ASN A 219 -13.54 -32.61 -14.93
N ALA A 220 -12.56 -31.71 -14.99
CA ALA A 220 -11.32 -31.88 -15.74
C ALA A 220 -10.29 -32.79 -15.03
N LEU A 221 -10.75 -33.81 -14.27
CA LEU A 221 -9.90 -34.75 -13.50
C LEU A 221 -8.97 -35.62 -14.37
N LEU A 222 -9.07 -35.54 -15.69
CA LEU A 222 -8.39 -36.51 -16.56
C LEU A 222 -7.10 -36.01 -17.22
N GLU A 223 -6.82 -34.70 -17.31
CA GLU A 223 -5.70 -34.23 -18.16
C GLU A 223 -4.87 -33.00 -17.71
N LYS A 224 -5.21 -32.28 -16.63
CA LYS A 224 -4.44 -31.06 -16.23
C LYS A 224 -3.76 -31.21 -14.85
N ASP A 225 -2.51 -30.73 -14.76
CA ASP A 225 -1.70 -30.64 -13.52
C ASP A 225 -2.26 -29.65 -12.47
N PHE A 226 -3.29 -28.88 -12.82
CA PHE A 226 -3.90 -27.87 -11.96
C PHE A 226 -5.42 -27.85 -12.13
N MET A 227 -6.15 -27.90 -11.02
CA MET A 227 -7.59 -27.66 -10.98
C MET A 227 -7.83 -26.27 -10.41
N GLY A 228 -8.59 -25.44 -11.14
CA GLY A 228 -9.01 -24.13 -10.65
C GLY A 228 -9.89 -24.22 -9.40
N TYR A 229 -10.39 -25.40 -9.03
CA TYR A 229 -11.14 -25.63 -7.80
C TYR A 229 -10.92 -27.03 -7.24
N PHE A 230 -11.14 -27.20 -5.94
CA PHE A 230 -11.15 -28.50 -5.27
C PHE A 230 -12.03 -28.49 -4.02
N LYS A 231 -12.55 -29.68 -3.65
CA LYS A 231 -13.32 -29.88 -2.43
C LYS A 231 -12.37 -30.03 -1.23
N ALA A 232 -12.75 -29.46 -0.09
CA ALA A 232 -12.09 -29.67 1.19
C ALA A 232 -13.12 -29.82 2.32
N GLU A 233 -12.71 -30.37 3.46
CA GLU A 233 -13.56 -30.46 4.65
C GLU A 233 -13.15 -29.39 5.67
N VAL A 234 -14.11 -28.77 6.36
CA VAL A 234 -13.79 -27.76 7.36
C VAL A 234 -13.22 -28.41 8.62
N TYR A 235 -12.11 -27.87 9.12
CA TYR A 235 -11.51 -28.32 10.37
C TYR A 235 -11.82 -27.35 11.50
N ASN A 236 -11.34 -26.10 11.40
CA ASN A 236 -11.46 -25.11 12.47
C ASN A 236 -11.19 -23.70 11.97
N PHE A 237 -11.70 -22.67 12.65
CA PHE A 237 -11.17 -21.32 12.50
C PHE A 237 -9.93 -21.14 13.35
N TYR A 238 -8.93 -20.45 12.82
CA TYR A 238 -7.74 -20.02 13.55
C TYR A 238 -7.62 -18.50 13.53
N HIS A 239 -6.54 -17.96 14.10
CA HIS A 239 -6.40 -16.51 14.28
C HIS A 239 -6.42 -15.74 12.94
N ASN A 240 -5.85 -16.31 11.87
CA ASN A 240 -5.70 -15.66 10.56
C ASN A 240 -6.67 -16.18 9.48
N GLY A 241 -7.50 -17.18 9.74
CA GLY A 241 -8.32 -17.77 8.67
C GLY A 241 -9.10 -19.03 9.04
N LEU A 242 -9.32 -19.87 8.04
CA LEU A 242 -9.96 -21.18 8.13
C LEU A 242 -8.93 -22.30 7.91
N GLN A 243 -8.99 -23.34 8.72
CA GLN A 243 -8.27 -24.58 8.54
C GLN A 243 -9.20 -25.58 7.87
N VAL A 244 -8.70 -26.25 6.83
CA VAL A 244 -9.45 -27.27 6.08
C VAL A 244 -8.64 -28.55 5.94
N ILE A 245 -9.30 -29.70 5.93
CA ILE A 245 -8.69 -30.98 5.59
C ILE A 245 -8.71 -31.11 4.08
N ILE A 246 -7.54 -31.33 3.50
CA ILE A 246 -7.35 -31.47 2.04
C ILE A 246 -6.99 -32.89 1.62
N GLY A 247 -6.70 -33.77 2.59
CA GLY A 247 -6.31 -35.14 2.33
C GLY A 247 -5.91 -35.88 3.59
N VAL A 248 -5.48 -37.12 3.41
CA VAL A 248 -4.96 -37.98 4.48
C VAL A 248 -3.62 -38.55 4.02
N LYS A 249 -2.62 -38.52 4.90
CA LYS A 249 -1.26 -38.99 4.62
C LYS A 249 -0.71 -39.78 5.80
N ASP A 250 0.27 -40.64 5.52
CA ASP A 250 1.10 -41.24 6.56
C ASP A 250 2.36 -40.40 6.71
N ILE A 251 2.66 -39.95 7.94
CA ILE A 251 3.83 -39.14 8.24
C ILE A 251 4.66 -39.76 9.35
N ARG A 252 5.95 -39.40 9.41
CA ARG A 252 6.86 -39.80 10.48
C ARG A 252 6.96 -38.70 11.53
N VAL A 253 6.69 -39.04 12.79
CA VAL A 253 6.72 -38.08 13.91
C VAL A 253 7.66 -38.55 15.02
N LYS A 254 8.28 -37.59 15.71
CA LYS A 254 9.05 -37.83 16.93
C LYS A 254 8.09 -37.96 18.12
N GLN A 255 8.23 -39.04 18.87
CA GLN A 255 7.54 -39.23 20.13
C GLN A 255 8.57 -39.28 21.25
N TYR A 256 8.54 -38.28 22.12
CA TYR A 256 9.51 -38.17 23.23
C TYR A 256 9.11 -39.10 24.40
N GLU A 257 10.10 -39.78 24.97
CA GLU A 257 9.95 -40.64 26.13
C GLU A 257 10.27 -39.86 27.42
N GLY A 258 9.30 -39.81 28.36
CA GLY A 258 9.48 -39.16 29.66
C GLY A 258 9.39 -37.63 29.64
N LEU A 259 9.47 -37.01 30.82
CA LEU A 259 9.33 -35.55 31.01
C LEU A 259 10.58 -34.75 30.61
N ASP A 260 11.75 -35.39 30.52
CA ASP A 260 13.04 -34.73 30.33
C ASP A 260 13.42 -34.50 28.84
N GLY A 261 12.66 -35.05 27.89
CA GLY A 261 12.77 -34.70 26.46
C GLY A 261 14.04 -35.16 25.71
N ASP A 262 14.94 -35.92 26.35
CA ASP A 262 16.24 -36.29 25.75
C ASP A 262 16.21 -37.54 24.86
N LYS A 263 15.17 -38.38 24.94
CA LYS A 263 15.01 -39.59 24.12
C LYS A 263 13.70 -39.53 23.34
N PHE A 264 13.75 -39.91 22.06
CA PHE A 264 12.56 -40.01 21.22
C PHE A 264 12.60 -41.27 20.35
N THR A 265 11.42 -41.78 20.04
CA THR A 265 11.20 -42.79 18.99
C THR A 265 10.59 -42.12 17.77
N ILE A 266 10.71 -42.79 16.61
CA ILE A 266 10.08 -42.35 15.37
C ILE A 266 8.93 -43.31 15.09
N GLU A 267 7.72 -42.77 15.03
CA GLU A 267 6.52 -43.53 14.69
C GLU A 267 5.96 -43.03 13.35
N THR A 268 5.36 -43.95 12.58
CA THR A 268 4.58 -43.58 11.39
C THR A 268 3.11 -43.58 11.77
N ILE A 269 2.47 -42.42 11.62
CA ILE A 269 1.06 -42.24 11.96
C ILE A 269 0.27 -41.73 10.77
N ARG A 270 -0.99 -42.15 10.68
CA ARG A 270 -1.94 -41.65 9.67
C ARG A 270 -2.59 -40.37 10.16
N VAL A 271 -2.50 -39.31 9.37
CA VAL A 271 -2.91 -37.95 9.75
C VAL A 271 -3.76 -37.29 8.68
N ALA A 272 -4.62 -36.36 9.09
CA ALA A 272 -5.28 -35.43 8.20
C ALA A 272 -4.30 -34.31 7.81
N GLU A 273 -4.18 -34.04 6.51
CA GLU A 273 -3.42 -32.92 5.98
C GLU A 273 -4.27 -31.65 6.03
N ILE A 274 -3.77 -30.62 6.72
CA ILE A 274 -4.51 -29.39 7.04
C ILE A 274 -3.97 -28.22 6.23
N GLY A 275 -4.78 -27.69 5.33
CA GLY A 275 -4.54 -26.41 4.65
C GLY A 275 -4.92 -25.23 5.53
N TYR A 276 -4.00 -24.31 5.76
CA TYR A 276 -4.26 -23.06 6.48
C TYR A 276 -4.62 -21.97 5.47
N LEU A 277 -5.91 -21.69 5.33
CA LEU A 277 -6.46 -20.73 4.39
C LEU A 277 -6.66 -19.37 5.06
N PRO A 278 -5.78 -18.38 4.85
CA PRO A 278 -5.90 -17.08 5.50
C PRO A 278 -7.06 -16.27 4.92
N PHE A 279 -7.68 -15.40 5.73
CA PHE A 279 -8.72 -14.48 5.27
C PHE A 279 -8.23 -13.53 4.18
N ASP A 280 -6.92 -13.22 4.15
CA ASP A 280 -6.33 -12.42 3.07
C ASP A 280 -6.50 -13.09 1.70
N ASN A 281 -6.40 -14.43 1.63
CA ASN A 281 -6.51 -15.18 0.38
C ASN A 281 -7.95 -15.56 0.02
N ILE A 282 -8.92 -15.41 0.93
CA ILE A 282 -10.34 -15.58 0.60
C ILE A 282 -10.88 -14.22 0.12
N ILE A 283 -11.30 -14.13 -1.13
CA ILE A 283 -11.86 -12.90 -1.71
C ILE A 283 -13.28 -12.68 -1.21
N ASP A 284 -14.15 -13.68 -1.40
CA ASP A 284 -15.50 -13.75 -0.82
C ASP A 284 -16.00 -15.21 -0.84
N TYR A 285 -17.24 -15.44 -0.39
CA TYR A 285 -17.86 -16.76 -0.44
C TYR A 285 -19.34 -16.72 -0.80
N ASP A 286 -19.82 -17.80 -1.39
CA ASP A 286 -21.24 -18.15 -1.46
C ASP A 286 -21.52 -19.26 -0.45
N TYR A 287 -22.33 -18.99 0.57
CA TYR A 287 -22.58 -19.97 1.63
C TYR A 287 -23.44 -21.14 1.16
N ASN A 288 -24.37 -20.92 0.23
CA ASN A 288 -25.33 -21.95 -0.15
C ASN A 288 -24.80 -22.85 -1.28
N GLY A 289 -23.70 -22.45 -1.93
CA GLY A 289 -23.21 -23.12 -3.13
C GLY A 289 -24.16 -22.92 -4.31
N ASP A 290 -24.23 -23.93 -5.18
CA ASP A 290 -25.06 -23.89 -6.40
C ASP A 290 -25.69 -25.27 -6.74
N GLU A 291 -26.20 -25.43 -7.96
CA GLU A 291 -26.82 -26.67 -8.42
C GLU A 291 -25.86 -27.87 -8.58
N TYR A 292 -24.54 -27.63 -8.70
CA TYR A 292 -23.54 -28.69 -8.82
C TYR A 292 -23.02 -29.11 -7.46
N TYR A 293 -22.78 -28.15 -6.57
CA TYR A 293 -22.31 -28.40 -5.21
C TYR A 293 -23.10 -27.54 -4.21
N MET A 294 -23.96 -28.21 -3.43
CA MET A 294 -24.86 -27.57 -2.46
C MET A 294 -24.17 -27.36 -1.10
N TYR A 295 -22.94 -26.84 -1.11
CA TYR A 295 -22.18 -26.50 0.08
C TYR A 295 -21.32 -25.26 -0.20
N PRO A 296 -20.80 -24.56 0.83
CA PRO A 296 -20.19 -23.25 0.63
C PRO A 296 -19.05 -23.22 -0.39
N HIS A 297 -19.07 -22.23 -1.29
CA HIS A 297 -18.01 -21.93 -2.24
C HIS A 297 -17.16 -20.77 -1.73
N LEU A 298 -15.88 -21.03 -1.48
CA LEU A 298 -14.88 -20.04 -1.13
C LEU A 298 -14.14 -19.62 -2.40
N TYR A 299 -14.26 -18.35 -2.79
CA TYR A 299 -13.49 -17.78 -3.89
C TYR A 299 -12.19 -17.23 -3.35
N CYS A 300 -11.07 -17.75 -3.83
CA CYS A 300 -9.75 -17.55 -3.27
C CYS A 300 -8.75 -17.07 -4.34
N ASP A 301 -7.80 -16.26 -3.89
CA ASP A 301 -6.60 -15.93 -4.66
C ASP A 301 -5.53 -17.01 -4.41
N PHE A 302 -5.15 -17.72 -5.47
CA PHE A 302 -4.18 -18.80 -5.41
C PHE A 302 -2.78 -18.20 -5.47
N VAL A 303 -2.30 -17.77 -4.30
CA VAL A 303 -0.97 -17.16 -4.15
C VAL A 303 0.16 -18.15 -4.43
N ASN A 304 -0.06 -19.44 -4.20
CA ASN A 304 0.84 -20.51 -4.65
C ASN A 304 0.36 -21.02 -6.01
N ARG A 305 1.25 -21.63 -6.80
CA ARG A 305 0.89 -22.14 -8.14
C ARG A 305 -0.38 -23.00 -8.14
N ASN A 306 -0.64 -23.73 -7.05
CA ASN A 306 -1.68 -24.74 -7.01
C ASN A 306 -2.69 -24.59 -5.87
N ASP A 307 -2.50 -23.65 -4.94
CA ASP A 307 -3.35 -23.55 -3.75
C ASP A 307 -3.32 -22.15 -3.09
N PRO A 308 -4.33 -21.82 -2.26
CA PRO A 308 -4.39 -20.56 -1.53
C PRO A 308 -3.86 -20.65 -0.09
N PHE A 309 -3.13 -21.69 0.30
CA PHE A 309 -2.75 -21.91 1.70
C PHE A 309 -1.47 -21.16 2.08
N GLU A 310 -1.42 -20.58 3.30
CA GLU A 310 -0.19 -19.97 3.81
C GLU A 310 0.79 -21.03 4.34
N LYS A 311 0.28 -22.21 4.72
CA LYS A 311 1.05 -23.39 5.10
C LYS A 311 0.19 -24.65 5.11
N ILE A 312 0.86 -25.80 5.13
CA ILE A 312 0.26 -27.10 5.38
C ILE A 312 0.73 -27.59 6.75
N GLY A 313 -0.20 -28.09 7.56
CA GLY A 313 0.08 -28.79 8.81
C GLY A 313 -0.64 -30.13 8.88
N TYR A 314 -0.61 -30.77 10.05
CA TYR A 314 -1.18 -32.11 10.22
C TYR A 314 -2.01 -32.19 11.49
N ALA A 315 -3.11 -32.96 11.44
CA ALA A 315 -3.93 -33.27 12.60
C ALA A 315 -4.11 -34.78 12.74
N CYS A 316 -4.15 -35.26 13.98
CA CYS A 316 -4.51 -36.65 14.27
C CYS A 316 -5.59 -36.71 15.35
N GLU A 317 -6.41 -37.76 15.28
CA GLU A 317 -7.36 -38.09 16.34
C GLU A 317 -6.64 -38.85 17.45
N GLN A 318 -6.77 -38.37 18.68
CA GLN A 318 -6.27 -38.99 19.89
C GLN A 318 -7.43 -39.42 20.79
N SER A 319 -7.13 -40.09 21.91
CA SER A 319 -8.14 -40.57 22.88
C SER A 319 -9.06 -39.48 23.43
N TYR A 320 -8.60 -38.24 23.45
CA TYR A 320 -9.35 -37.06 23.88
C TYR A 320 -9.68 -36.12 22.70
N GLY A 321 -9.72 -36.62 21.46
CA GLY A 321 -10.09 -35.85 20.28
C GLY A 321 -8.94 -35.40 19.38
N TRP A 322 -9.26 -34.49 18.46
CA TRP A 322 -8.40 -34.03 17.39
C TRP A 322 -7.37 -33.01 17.88
N THR A 323 -6.10 -33.28 17.59
CA THR A 323 -4.98 -32.41 17.95
C THR A 323 -4.16 -32.07 16.71
N ILE A 324 -3.75 -30.81 16.57
CA ILE A 324 -2.77 -30.38 15.58
C ILE A 324 -1.38 -30.84 16.04
N ILE A 325 -0.67 -31.53 15.17
CA ILE A 325 0.69 -31.98 15.41
C ILE A 325 1.63 -30.79 15.27
N ASP A 326 2.50 -30.60 16.27
CA ASP A 326 3.51 -29.56 16.22
C ASP A 326 4.51 -29.84 15.09
N ASP A 327 4.82 -28.82 14.30
CA ASP A 327 5.67 -28.92 13.11
C ASP A 327 7.08 -29.45 13.47
N ASP A 328 7.59 -29.13 14.67
CA ASP A 328 8.91 -29.55 15.16
C ASP A 328 9.01 -31.06 15.43
N LEU A 329 7.86 -31.73 15.60
CA LEU A 329 7.77 -33.17 15.78
C LEU A 329 7.77 -33.92 14.44
N VAL A 330 7.43 -33.25 13.34
CA VAL A 330 7.32 -33.87 12.02
C VAL A 330 8.70 -34.03 11.38
N ILE A 331 8.99 -35.25 10.93
CA ILE A 331 10.21 -35.54 10.17
C ILE A 331 9.90 -35.35 8.69
N ARG A 332 10.45 -34.29 8.11
CA ARG A 332 10.37 -34.01 6.67
C ARG A 332 11.59 -34.67 6.00
N GLU A 333 11.37 -35.47 4.96
CA GLU A 333 12.43 -36.12 4.17
C GLU A 333 13.20 -35.14 3.29
#